data_AF-A0A971P8B0-F1
#
_entry.id   AF-A0A971P8B0-F1
#
_cell.length_a   1.000
_cell.length_b   1.000
_cell.length_c   1.000
_cell.angle_alpha   90.00
_cell.angle_beta   90.00
_cell.angle_gamma   90.00
#
_symmetry.space_group_name_H-M   'P 1'
#
loop_
_entity.id
_entity.type
_entity.pdbx_description
1 polymer ?
#
loop_
_entity_poly.entity_id
_entity_poly.type
_entity_poly.pdbx_seq_one_letter_code
_entity_poly.pdbx_strand_id
1 'polypeptide(L)' 'MGLPFLRTSVDHGTALDIVGLGIADATGLLEAIRVAARYI' A
#
# COMPACT_ATOMS: atom_id res chain seq x y z
N MET A 1 8.80 10.99 4.83
CA MET A 1 9.89 11.84 4.29
C MET A 1 11.12 11.65 5.18
N GLY A 2 12.33 11.76 4.64
CA GLY A 2 13.58 11.67 5.43
C GLY A 2 14.25 10.29 5.47
N LEU A 3 13.76 9.30 4.72
CA LEU A 3 14.46 8.02 4.55
C LEU A 3 15.48 8.13 3.41
N PRO A 4 16.61 7.41 3.47
CA PRO A 4 17.62 7.39 2.41
C PRO A 4 17.18 6.59 1.17
N PHE A 5 15.92 6.18 1.10
CA PHE A 5 15.31 5.47 -0.01
C PHE A 5 13.83 5.87 -0.15
N LEU A 6 13.28 5.68 -1.35
CA LEU A 6 11.87 5.91 -1.63
C LEU A 6 11.02 4.90 -0.86
N ARG A 7 10.04 5.40 -0.10
CA ARG A 7 9.06 4.59 0.62
C ARG A 7 7.66 5.14 0.40
N THR A 8 6.80 4.31 -0.17
CA THR A 8 5.35 4.53 -0.26
C THR A 8 4.62 3.59 0.71
N SER A 9 3.32 3.79 0.89
CA SER A 9 2.49 2.99 1.79
C SER A 9 1.04 3.12 1.39
N VAL A 10 0.25 2.13 1.80
CA VAL A 10 -1.21 2.24 1.89
C VAL A 10 -1.62 3.21 3.00
N ASP A 11 -2.83 3.74 2.91
CA ASP A 11 -3.50 4.60 3.88
C ASP A 11 -4.48 3.84 4.80
N HIS A 12 -4.76 2.57 4.50
CA HIS A 12 -5.58 1.70 5.34
C HIS A 12 -4.76 0.93 6.39
N GLY A 13 -5.47 0.38 7.39
CA GLY A 13 -4.90 -0.46 8.45
C GLY A 13 -4.86 -1.95 8.10
N THR A 14 -4.79 -2.81 9.13
CA THR A 14 -4.62 -4.26 9.00
C THR A 14 -5.90 -5.03 8.62
N ALA A 15 -7.08 -4.44 8.82
CA ALA A 15 -8.38 -5.04 8.50
C ALA A 15 -8.54 -6.48 9.04
N LEU A 16 -8.21 -6.68 10.33
CA LEU A 16 -8.19 -8.00 10.98
C LEU A 16 -9.54 -8.74 10.95
N ASP A 17 -10.63 -7.99 10.91
CA ASP A 17 -12.01 -8.47 10.83
C ASP A 17 -12.33 -9.19 9.50
N ILE A 18 -11.53 -8.97 8.44
CA ILE A 18 -11.75 -9.55 7.11
C ILE A 18 -10.60 -10.42 6.60
N VAL A 19 -9.63 -10.76 7.45
CA VAL A 19 -8.48 -11.59 7.07
C VAL A 19 -8.97 -12.95 6.56
N GLY A 20 -8.45 -13.36 5.40
CA GLY A 20 -8.77 -14.66 4.80
C GLY A 20 -10.12 -14.72 4.08
N LEU A 21 -10.92 -13.65 4.10
CA LEU A 21 -12.23 -13.62 3.42
C LEU A 21 -12.13 -13.29 1.92
N GLY A 22 -10.98 -12.79 1.44
CA GLY A 22 -10.78 -12.44 0.04
C GLY A 22 -11.51 -11.16 -0.42
N ILE A 23 -11.94 -10.31 0.52
CA ILE A 23 -12.75 -9.11 0.25
C ILE A 23 -12.02 -7.78 0.49
N ALA A 24 -10.71 -7.81 0.73
CA ALA A 24 -9.92 -6.59 0.90
C ALA A 24 -9.77 -5.86 -0.45
N ASP A 25 -9.98 -4.53 -0.45
CA ASP A 25 -9.72 -3.70 -1.63
C ASP A 25 -8.21 -3.45 -1.80
N ALA A 26 -7.66 -3.88 -2.93
CA ALA A 26 -6.24 -3.75 -3.25
C ALA A 26 -5.88 -2.40 -3.93
N THR A 27 -6.85 -1.52 -4.19
CA THR A 27 -6.64 -0.27 -4.95
C THR A 27 -5.56 0.61 -4.32
N GLY A 28 -5.58 0.80 -3.00
CA GLY A 28 -4.57 1.60 -2.30
C GLY A 28 -3.15 1.05 -2.42
N LEU A 29 -2.99 -0.28 -2.38
CA LEU A 29 -1.69 -0.93 -2.55
C LEU A 29 -1.17 -0.78 -3.98
N LEU A 30 -2.06 -0.96 -4.97
CA LEU A 30 -1.74 -0.76 -6.38
C LEU A 30 -1.24 0.66 -6.63
N GLU A 31 -1.90 1.68 -6.08
CA GLU A 31 -1.45 3.07 -6.19
C GLU A 31 -0.11 3.31 -5.48
N ALA A 32 0.08 2.78 -4.26
CA ALA A 32 1.35 2.91 -3.55
C ALA A 32 2.53 2.32 -4.35
N ILE A 33 2.33 1.17 -5.00
CA ILE A 33 3.33 0.53 -5.87
C ILE A 33 3.54 1.35 -7.14
N ARG A 34 2.48 1.81 -7.82
CA ARG A 34 2.58 2.62 -9.04
C ARG A 34 3.32 3.93 -8.80
N VAL A 35 3.02 4.60 -7.69
CA VAL A 35 3.76 5.79 -7.25
C VAL A 35 5.23 5.44 -7.12
N ALA A 36 5.58 4.39 -6.36
CA ALA A 36 6.97 3.99 -6.20
C ALA A 36 7.69 3.73 -7.53
N ALA A 37 7.03 3.01 -8.45
CA ALA A 37 7.56 2.68 -9.76
C ALA A 37 7.75 3.89 -10.69
N ARG A 38 7.04 5.01 -10.48
CA ARG A 38 7.21 6.24 -11.28
C ARG A 38 8.39 7.12 -10.87
N TYR A 39 8.94 6.91 -9.67
CA TYR A 39 10.04 7.72 -9.12
C TYR A 39 11.41 7.02 -9.24
N ILE A 40 11.46 5.84 -9.88
CA ILE A 40 12.67 5.12 -10.29
C ILE A 40 12.78 5.12 -11.81
#